data_AF-A0A2E7W3Q5-F1
#
_entry.id   AF-A0A2E7W3Q5-F1
#
_cell.length_a   1.000
_cell.length_b   1.000
_cell.length_c   1.000
_cell.angle_alpha   90.00
_cell.angle_beta   90.00
_cell.angle_gamma   90.00
#
_symmetry.space_group_name_H-M   'P 1'
#
loop_
_entity.id
_entity.type
_entity.pdbx_description
1 polymer ?
#
loop_
_entity_poly.entity_id
_entity_poly.type
_entity_poly.pdbx_seq_one_letter_code
_entity_poly.pdbx_strand_id
1 'polypeptide(L)'
;MDNEKIKLPRAAKGPRPMMFENEANDILLSMNVSLLNELIVTRQRLDTVERILTEKDIIQTKDIDNFCPEKDALKDRENLRAEITDRVFYLLLQQAERFEAKENKISKT
;
A
#
# COMPACT_ATOMS: atom_id res chain seq x y z
N MET A 1 3.70 -28.77 -29.01
CA MET A 1 2.43 -28.02 -29.07
C MET A 1 2.68 -26.71 -28.37
N ASP A 2 2.77 -25.64 -29.14
CA ASP A 2 3.23 -24.34 -28.66
C ASP A 2 2.19 -23.70 -27.74
N ASN A 3 2.59 -23.45 -26.49
CA ASN A 3 1.76 -22.83 -25.48
C ASN A 3 1.81 -21.30 -25.67
N GLU A 4 1.13 -20.83 -26.71
CA GLU A 4 1.02 -19.40 -27.01
C GLU A 4 0.21 -18.72 -25.88
N LYS A 5 0.90 -17.91 -25.07
CA LYS A 5 0.31 -17.22 -23.91
C LYS A 5 -0.82 -16.28 -24.37
N ILE A 6 -2.06 -16.68 -24.15
CA ILE A 6 -3.25 -15.86 -24.40
C ILE A 6 -3.13 -14.56 -23.59
N LYS A 7 -2.91 -13.42 -24.27
CA LYS A 7 -2.93 -12.09 -23.66
C LYS A 7 -4.36 -11.60 -23.56
N LEU A 8 -4.91 -11.65 -22.35
CA LEU A 8 -6.21 -11.03 -22.08
C LEU A 8 -6.10 -9.49 -22.17
N PRO A 9 -7.06 -8.82 -22.83
CA PRO A 9 -7.09 -7.36 -22.87
C PRO A 9 -7.25 -6.80 -21.46
N ARG A 10 -6.43 -5.80 -21.11
CA ARG A 10 -6.46 -5.16 -19.78
C ARG A 10 -7.68 -4.27 -19.54
N ALA A 11 -8.38 -3.89 -20.60
CA ALA A 11 -9.57 -3.05 -20.55
C ALA A 11 -10.82 -3.87 -20.91
N ALA A 12 -11.83 -3.81 -20.05
CA ALA A 12 -13.16 -4.31 -20.36
C ALA A 12 -13.80 -3.45 -21.48
N LYS A 13 -14.68 -4.04 -22.28
CA LYS A 13 -15.49 -3.28 -23.25
C LYS A 13 -16.58 -2.53 -22.48
N GLY A 14 -16.54 -1.20 -22.51
CA GLY A 14 -17.57 -0.32 -21.95
C GLY A 14 -16.99 0.81 -21.08
N PRO A 15 -17.70 1.94 -20.95
CA PRO A 15 -17.30 3.00 -20.01
C PRO A 15 -17.36 2.47 -18.57
N ARG A 16 -16.38 2.84 -17.74
CA ARG A 16 -16.43 2.51 -16.30
C ARG A 16 -17.61 3.25 -15.67
N PRO A 17 -18.38 2.61 -14.76
CA PRO A 17 -19.38 3.31 -13.98
C PRO A 17 -18.73 4.47 -13.23
N MET A 18 -19.27 5.68 -13.42
CA MET A 18 -18.84 6.89 -12.72
C MET A 18 -19.78 7.11 -11.56
N MET A 19 -19.28 7.09 -10.33
CA MET A 19 -20.10 7.23 -9.12
C MET A 19 -20.02 8.66 -8.55
N PHE A 20 -18.93 9.38 -8.83
CA PHE A 20 -18.74 10.77 -8.42
C PHE A 20 -18.75 11.73 -9.62
N GLU A 21 -18.93 13.02 -9.36
CA GLU A 21 -18.87 14.05 -10.40
C GLU A 21 -17.48 14.19 -11.03
N ASN A 22 -16.43 13.85 -10.29
CA ASN A 22 -15.04 13.90 -10.74
C ASN A 22 -14.48 12.48 -10.87
N GLU A 23 -14.06 12.12 -12.09
CA GLU A 23 -13.47 10.80 -12.41
C GLU A 23 -12.26 10.48 -11.52
N ALA A 24 -11.49 11.50 -11.11
CA ALA A 24 -10.36 11.33 -10.21
C ALA A 24 -10.77 10.70 -8.87
N ASN A 25 -11.98 10.99 -8.37
CA ASN A 25 -12.47 10.42 -7.11
C ASN A 25 -12.81 8.94 -7.25
N ASP A 26 -13.40 8.53 -8.38
CA ASP A 26 -13.68 7.11 -8.67
C ASP A 26 -12.38 6.31 -8.81
N ILE A 27 -11.36 6.89 -9.47
CA ILE A 27 -10.04 6.29 -9.58
C ILE A 27 -9.40 6.14 -8.20
N LEU A 28 -9.41 7.19 -7.37
CA LEU A 28 -8.88 7.14 -6.01
C LEU A 28 -9.61 6.12 -5.14
N LEU A 29 -10.94 6.05 -5.21
CA LEU A 29 -11.72 5.04 -4.48
C LEU A 29 -11.36 3.63 -4.94
N SER A 30 -11.28 3.39 -6.25
CA SER A 30 -10.89 2.08 -6.79
C SER A 30 -9.49 1.66 -6.34
N MET A 31 -8.53 2.60 -6.30
CA MET A 31 -7.19 2.35 -5.78
C MET A 31 -7.22 1.99 -4.28
N ASN A 32 -7.96 2.74 -3.47
CA ASN A 32 -8.08 2.48 -2.04
C ASN A 32 -8.75 1.13 -1.74
N VAL A 33 -9.84 0.79 -2.44
CA VAL A 33 -10.51 -0.51 -2.30
C VAL A 33 -9.57 -1.66 -2.68
N SER A 34 -8.79 -1.48 -3.76
CA SER A 34 -7.80 -2.48 -4.17
C SER A 34 -6.72 -2.67 -3.10
N LEU A 35 -6.16 -1.58 -2.55
CA LEU A 35 -5.19 -1.64 -1.47
C LEU A 35 -5.76 -2.27 -0.18
N LEU A 36 -7.00 -1.93 0.18
CA LEU A 36 -7.70 -2.53 1.30
C LEU A 36 -7.84 -4.05 1.11
N ASN A 37 -8.19 -4.50 -0.11
CA ASN A 37 -8.31 -5.91 -0.41
C ASN A 37 -6.97 -6.65 -0.25
N GLU A 38 -5.88 -6.09 -0.76
CA GLU A 38 -4.54 -6.67 -0.56
C GLU A 38 -4.14 -6.70 0.93
N LEU A 39 -4.52 -5.70 1.72
CA LEU A 39 -4.31 -5.69 3.17
C LEU A 39 -5.12 -6.78 3.89
N ILE A 40 -6.38 -6.99 3.49
CA ILE A 40 -7.22 -8.08 4.02
C ILE A 40 -6.60 -9.43 3.71
N VAL A 41 -6.20 -9.68 2.45
CA VAL A 41 -5.54 -10.93 2.05
C VAL A 41 -4.25 -11.14 2.85
N THR A 42 -3.45 -10.09 3.05
CA THR A 42 -2.23 -10.16 3.86
C THR A 42 -2.54 -10.54 5.32
N ARG A 43 -3.56 -9.93 5.93
CA ARG A 43 -4.01 -10.26 7.29
C ARG A 43 -4.53 -11.68 7.40
N GLN A 44 -5.29 -12.16 6.42
CA GLN A 44 -5.78 -13.55 6.38
C GLN A 44 -4.63 -14.56 6.25
N ARG A 45 -3.62 -14.24 5.44
CA ARG A 45 -2.41 -15.06 5.35
C ARG A 45 -1.65 -15.09 6.67
N LEU A 46 -1.56 -13.97 7.38
CA LEU A 46 -0.93 -13.91 8.70
C LEU A 46 -1.70 -14.76 9.72
N ASP A 47 -3.03 -14.60 9.82
CA ASP A 47 -3.88 -15.46 10.68
C ASP A 47 -3.70 -16.95 10.37
N THR A 48 -3.61 -17.31 9.09
CA THR A 48 -3.35 -18.70 8.68
C THR A 48 -1.99 -19.19 9.19
N VAL A 49 -0.94 -18.36 9.11
CA VAL A 49 0.39 -18.69 9.63
C VAL A 49 0.35 -18.88 11.14
N GLU A 50 -0.31 -17.98 11.87
CA GLU A 50 -0.45 -18.06 13.33
C GLU A 50 -1.17 -19.36 13.75
N ARG A 51 -2.28 -19.70 13.10
CA ARG A 51 -3.02 -20.94 13.36
C ARG A 51 -2.19 -22.19 13.10
N ILE A 52 -1.45 -22.24 11.98
CA ILE A 52 -0.58 -23.38 11.66
C ILE A 52 0.55 -23.51 12.69
N LEU A 53 1.13 -22.41 13.15
CA LEU A 53 2.19 -22.42 14.16
C LEU A 53 1.68 -22.89 15.53
N THR A 54 0.47 -22.48 15.91
CA THR A 54 -0.20 -22.94 17.13
C THR A 54 -0.61 -24.41 17.03
N GLU A 55 -1.14 -24.87 15.89
CA GLU A 55 -1.47 -26.28 15.66
C GLU A 55 -0.22 -27.19 15.78
N LYS A 56 0.95 -26.68 15.35
CA LYS A 56 2.23 -27.38 15.47
C LYS A 56 2.92 -27.21 16.82
N ASP A 57 2.29 -26.53 17.78
CA ASP A 57 2.82 -26.23 19.11
C ASP A 57 4.19 -25.52 19.09
N ILE A 58 4.44 -24.67 18.07
CA ILE A 58 5.69 -23.90 17.92
C ILE A 58 5.58 -22.55 18.63
N ILE A 59 4.49 -21.82 18.39
CA ILE A 59 4.17 -20.51 18.97
C ILE A 59 2.68 -20.48 19.29
N GLN A 60 2.32 -20.00 20.48
CA GLN A 60 0.93 -19.78 20.87
C GLN A 60 0.49 -18.37 20.44
N THR A 61 -0.77 -18.18 20.07
CA THR A 61 -1.30 -16.85 19.68
C THR A 61 -1.00 -15.77 20.73
N LYS A 62 -1.08 -16.13 22.02
CA LYS A 62 -0.73 -15.23 23.14
C LYS A 62 0.72 -14.73 23.13
N ASP A 63 1.64 -15.47 22.53
CA ASP A 63 3.06 -15.09 22.49
C ASP A 63 3.26 -13.94 21.49
N ILE A 64 2.43 -13.88 20.45
CA ILE A 64 2.39 -12.79 19.48
C ILE A 64 1.72 -11.55 20.10
N ASP A 65 0.59 -11.73 20.78
CA ASP A 65 -0.13 -10.62 21.43
C ASP A 65 0.69 -9.95 22.54
N ASN A 66 1.48 -10.75 23.26
CA ASN A 66 2.36 -10.27 24.33
C ASN A 66 3.76 -9.91 23.84
N PHE A 67 4.04 -10.02 22.53
CA PHE A 67 5.37 -9.76 21.99
C PHE A 67 5.76 -8.29 22.21
N CYS A 68 6.81 -8.09 23.01
CA CYS A 68 7.41 -6.77 23.22
C CYS A 68 8.69 -6.68 22.37
N PRO A 69 8.71 -5.86 21.31
CA PRO A 69 9.89 -5.72 20.47
C PRO A 69 11.03 -5.06 21.24
N GLU A 70 12.24 -5.60 21.08
CA GLU A 70 13.46 -5.00 21.60
C GLU A 70 13.83 -3.71 20.83
N LYS A 71 14.78 -2.94 21.37
CA LYS A 71 15.17 -1.63 20.82
C LYS A 71 15.57 -1.70 19.34
N ASP A 72 16.28 -2.75 18.93
CA ASP A 72 16.71 -2.92 17.55
C ASP A 72 15.51 -3.21 16.62
N ALA A 73 14.60 -4.08 17.03
CA ALA A 73 13.37 -4.35 16.28
C ALA A 73 12.47 -3.11 16.13
N LEU A 74 12.42 -2.25 17.15
CA LEU A 74 11.72 -0.96 17.07
C LEU A 74 12.39 -0.01 16.06
N LYS A 75 13.72 0.05 16.06
CA LYS A 75 14.50 0.86 15.12
C LYS A 75 14.30 0.40 13.68
N ASP A 76 14.32 -0.91 13.43
CA ASP A 76 14.09 -1.46 12.09
C ASP A 76 12.67 -1.14 11.59
N ARG A 77 11.67 -1.21 12.47
CA ARG A 77 10.30 -0.80 12.16
C ARG A 77 10.19 0.68 11.84
N GLU A 78 10.95 1.53 12.53
CA GLU A 78 10.97 2.96 12.26
C GLU A 78 11.61 3.29 10.90
N ASN A 79 12.76 2.66 10.61
CA ASN A 79 13.42 2.81 9.30
C ASN A 79 12.49 2.37 8.17
N LEU A 80 11.83 1.21 8.31
CA LEU A 80 10.87 0.72 7.33
C LEU A 80 9.69 1.69 7.16
N ARG A 81 9.15 2.25 8.24
CA ARG A 81 8.08 3.25 8.17
C ARG A 81 8.53 4.50 7.42
N ALA A 82 9.72 5.01 7.72
CA ALA A 82 10.28 6.17 7.04
C ALA A 82 10.43 5.91 5.54
N GLU A 83 11.03 4.79 5.15
CA GLU A 83 11.21 4.42 3.73
C GLU A 83 9.88 4.28 2.98
N ILE A 84 8.87 3.67 3.59
CA ILE A 84 7.53 3.55 2.99
C ILE A 84 6.88 4.92 2.86
N THR A 85 6.97 5.75 3.90
CA THR A 85 6.40 7.10 3.91
C THR A 85 7.01 7.94 2.80
N ASP A 86 8.34 7.97 2.69
CA ASP A 86 9.05 8.69 1.65
C ASP A 86 8.63 8.23 0.25
N ARG A 87 8.51 6.91 0.04
CA ARG A 87 8.08 6.34 -1.25
C ARG A 87 6.63 6.72 -1.60
N VAL A 88 5.73 6.68 -0.62
CA VAL A 88 4.30 7.00 -0.82
C VAL A 88 4.11 8.49 -1.10
N PHE A 89 4.83 9.36 -0.37
CA PHE A 89 4.65 10.81 -0.46
C PHE A 89 5.59 11.51 -1.45
N TYR A 90 6.55 10.81 -2.05
CA TYR A 90 7.53 11.37 -2.97
C TYR A 90 6.94 12.34 -4.02
N LEU A 91 5.85 11.94 -4.69
CA LEU A 91 5.22 12.76 -5.72
C LEU A 91 4.50 14.00 -5.16
N LEU A 92 3.99 13.94 -3.94
CA LEU A 92 3.38 15.09 -3.26
C LEU A 92 4.46 16.08 -2.82
N LEU A 93 5.55 15.58 -2.24
CA LEU A 93 6.67 16.42 -1.80
C LEU A 93 7.32 17.14 -2.98
N GLN A 94 7.56 16.43 -4.09
CA GLN A 94 8.06 17.02 -5.34
C GLN A 94 7.13 18.11 -5.88
N GLN A 95 5.81 17.95 -5.75
CA GLN A 95 4.87 18.98 -6.18
C GLN A 95 4.96 20.23 -5.29
N ALA A 96 5.01 20.05 -3.96
CA ALA A 96 5.18 21.16 -3.01
C ALA A 96 6.46 21.96 -3.30
N GLU A 97 7.61 21.30 -3.47
CA GLU A 97 8.88 21.94 -3.83
C GLU A 97 8.78 22.77 -5.12
N ARG A 98 8.06 22.28 -6.13
CA ARG A 98 7.83 23.02 -7.39
C ARG A 98 6.94 24.24 -7.20
N PHE A 99 5.94 24.17 -6.31
CA PHE A 99 5.10 25.32 -5.98
C PHE A 99 5.90 26.40 -5.27
N GLU A 100 6.68 26.05 -4.25
CA GLU A 100 7.57 26.99 -3.56
C GLU A 100 8.60 27.63 -4.50
N ALA A 101 9.19 26.85 -5.41
CA ALA A 101 10.13 27.37 -6.39
C ALA A 101 9.48 28.34 -7.40
N LYS A 102 8.19 28.18 -7.70
CA LYS A 102 7.42 29.11 -8.54
C LYS A 102 7.12 30.40 -7.78
N GLU A 103 6.65 30.33 -6.53
CA GLU A 103 6.38 31.51 -5.70
C GLU A 103 7.64 32.36 -5.48
N ASN A 104 8.76 31.72 -5.16
CA ASN A 104 10.04 32.41 -4.97
C ASN A 104 10.57 33.10 -6.23
N LYS A 105 10.21 32.63 -7.43
CA LYS A 105 10.53 33.31 -8.70
C LYS A 105 9.63 34.52 -8.95
N ILE A 106 8.36 34.42 -8.59
CA ILE A 106 7.39 35.51 -8.74
C ILE A 106 7.70 36.66 -7.79
N SER A 107 8.11 36.37 -6.54
CA SER A 107 8.42 37.40 -5.53
C SER A 107 9.75 38.15 -5.75
N LYS A 108 10.60 37.71 -6.70
CA LYS A 108 11.89 38.33 -7.03
C LYS A 108 11.86 39.16 -8.33
N THR A 109 10.70 39.29 -8.96
CA THR A 109 10.46 40.12 -10.15
C THR A 109 9.62 41.32 -9.78
#